data_AF-A0A8F8XCI0-F1
#
_entry.id   AF-A0A8F8XCI0-F1
#
_cell.length_a   1.000
_cell.length_b   1.000
_cell.length_c   1.000
_cell.angle_alpha   90.00
_cell.angle_beta   90.00
_cell.angle_gamma   90.00
#
_symmetry.space_group_name_H-M   'P 1'
#
loop_
_entity.id
_entity.type
_entity.pdbx_description
1 polymer ?
#
loop_
_entity_poly.entity_id
_entity_poly.type
_entity_poly.pdbx_seq_one_letter_code
_entity_poly.pdbx_strand_id
1 'polypeptide(L)'
;MVQQLDGTVNEWGWCKQKLGANAILAVSLAVCKAGASVLNIPLYKHIANLAGNKKLVLPVPAFNVINGGSHAGNKLAMQEFMILPTGASSFSEAMKMGVEVYHHLKSVIKKKYGQDATNVGDEGGFAPNIQQNKEGLELLKTAIEKAGYTGKVVIGMDVAASEFYGTDKTYDLNFKEENNDGSEKISGDQLKDLYKSFVSEYPIVSIEDPFDQDDWEHYGKMTSECGVQVQIVGDDLLVTNPKRVEKAIKEKTCNALLLKVNQIGSVTESIEAVKMSKRAGWGVMTSHRSGETEDTFIADLAVGLSTGQIKTGA
;
A
#
# COMPACT_ATOMS: atom_id res chain seq x y z
N MET A 1 17.10 2.64 22.08
CA MET A 1 16.02 1.71 22.51
C MET A 1 16.14 0.36 21.84
N VAL A 2 16.10 0.28 20.51
CA VAL A 2 16.16 -0.98 19.73
C VAL A 2 17.35 -1.87 20.10
N GLN A 3 18.58 -1.42 19.87
CA GLN A 3 19.76 -2.27 20.04
C GLN A 3 20.13 -2.54 21.52
N GLN A 4 20.14 -1.49 22.36
CA GLN A 4 20.72 -1.57 23.71
C GLN A 4 19.75 -2.02 24.80
N LEU A 5 18.45 -1.67 24.69
CA LEU A 5 17.47 -1.94 25.75
C LEU A 5 16.59 -3.15 25.43
N ASP A 6 16.15 -3.24 24.17
CA ASP A 6 15.45 -4.41 23.66
C ASP A 6 16.42 -5.54 23.31
N GLY A 7 17.25 -5.34 22.28
CA GLY A 7 18.33 -6.25 21.88
C GLY A 7 17.89 -7.60 21.30
N THR A 8 16.58 -7.82 21.08
CA THR A 8 16.07 -9.10 20.54
C THR A 8 16.24 -9.16 19.03
N VAL A 9 16.63 -10.33 18.52
CA VAL A 9 16.89 -10.56 17.08
C VAL A 9 16.21 -11.82 16.57
N ASN A 10 15.88 -11.81 15.29
CA ASN A 10 15.60 -12.99 14.47
C ASN A 10 16.57 -13.01 13.27
N GLU A 11 16.36 -13.94 12.33
CA GLU A 11 17.16 -14.06 11.12
C GLU A 11 17.18 -12.77 10.27
N TRP A 12 16.10 -11.98 10.32
CA TRP A 12 15.92 -10.72 9.61
C TRP A 12 16.35 -9.46 10.41
N GLY A 13 16.96 -9.60 11.60
CA GLY A 13 17.49 -8.48 12.39
C GLY A 13 16.72 -8.21 13.69
N TRP A 14 16.66 -6.94 14.13
CA TRP A 14 16.07 -6.58 15.43
C TRP A 14 14.55 -6.74 15.43
N CYS A 15 14.04 -7.74 16.18
CA CYS A 15 12.63 -8.11 16.19
C CYS A 15 11.79 -7.42 17.27
N LYS A 16 12.43 -6.70 18.21
CA LYS A 16 11.76 -5.78 19.16
C LYS A 16 10.75 -6.49 20.09
N GLN A 17 10.97 -7.78 20.35
CA GLN A 17 10.05 -8.64 21.08
C GLN A 17 10.04 -8.38 22.59
N LYS A 18 11.14 -7.91 23.17
CA LYS A 18 11.25 -7.72 24.63
C LYS A 18 10.50 -6.48 25.10
N LEU A 19 10.64 -5.36 24.39
CA LEU A 19 9.98 -4.10 24.73
C LEU A 19 8.69 -3.87 23.95
N GLY A 20 8.52 -4.55 22.81
CA GLY A 20 7.42 -4.32 21.88
C GLY A 20 7.75 -3.22 20.88
N ALA A 21 7.55 -3.50 19.59
CA ALA A 21 7.74 -2.51 18.52
C ALA A 21 6.83 -1.28 18.69
N ASN A 22 5.62 -1.47 19.23
CA ASN A 22 4.67 -0.42 19.57
C ASN A 22 5.22 0.56 20.63
N ALA A 23 5.81 0.06 21.72
CA ALA A 23 6.38 0.90 22.78
C ALA A 23 7.60 1.68 22.28
N ILE A 24 8.47 1.03 21.50
CA ILE A 24 9.63 1.67 20.90
C ILE A 24 9.19 2.76 19.92
N LEU A 25 8.22 2.46 19.06
CA LEU A 25 7.73 3.41 18.07
C LEU A 25 7.11 4.63 18.74
N ALA A 26 6.24 4.45 19.73
CA ALA A 26 5.59 5.56 20.44
C ALA A 26 6.62 6.56 20.98
N VAL A 27 7.68 6.08 21.65
CA VAL A 27 8.77 6.93 22.12
C VAL A 27 9.55 7.54 20.95
N SER A 28 9.84 6.76 19.89
CA SER A 28 10.55 7.26 18.71
C SER A 28 9.82 8.40 18.02
N LEU A 29 8.49 8.32 17.87
CA LEU A 29 7.66 9.36 17.28
C LEU A 29 7.63 10.61 18.17
N ALA A 30 7.43 10.44 19.48
CA ALA A 30 7.41 11.53 20.44
C ALA A 30 8.75 12.29 20.48
N VAL A 31 9.88 11.57 20.47
CA VAL A 31 11.22 12.17 20.42
C VAL A 31 11.44 12.93 19.11
N CYS A 32 10.97 12.41 17.97
CA CYS A 32 11.05 13.11 16.68
C CYS A 32 10.24 14.42 16.70
N LYS A 33 9.02 14.40 17.25
CA LYS A 33 8.17 15.60 17.45
C LYS A 33 8.84 16.62 18.37
N ALA A 34 9.40 16.16 19.50
CA ALA A 34 10.13 17.02 20.43
C ALA A 34 11.38 17.63 19.79
N GLY A 35 12.11 16.87 18.97
CA GLY A 35 13.27 17.35 18.23
C GLY A 35 12.92 18.47 17.26
N ALA A 36 11.79 18.37 16.56
CA ALA A 36 11.28 19.44 15.70
C ALA A 36 10.95 20.71 16.51
N SER A 37 10.30 20.54 17.67
CA SER A 37 9.93 21.63 18.58
C SER A 37 11.15 22.38 19.14
N VAL A 38 12.17 21.65 19.60
CA VAL A 38 13.44 22.23 20.12
C VAL A 38 14.15 23.07 19.05
N LEU A 39 14.09 22.63 17.79
CA LEU A 39 14.67 23.35 16.65
C LEU A 39 13.76 24.46 16.11
N ASN A 40 12.54 24.60 16.65
CA ASN A 40 11.52 25.54 16.19
C ASN A 40 11.24 25.44 14.67
N ILE A 41 11.11 24.21 14.18
CA ILE A 41 10.77 23.91 12.78
C ILE A 41 9.57 22.96 12.70
N PRO A 42 8.79 22.99 11.60
CA PRO A 42 7.77 21.98 11.35
C PRO A 42 8.36 20.56 11.30
N LEU A 43 7.56 19.56 11.71
CA LEU A 43 7.98 18.16 11.79
C LEU A 43 8.50 17.61 10.46
N TYR A 44 7.82 17.87 9.34
CA TYR A 44 8.28 17.44 8.02
C TYR A 44 9.68 17.98 7.66
N LYS A 45 10.04 19.20 8.11
CA LYS A 45 11.40 19.75 7.91
C LYS A 45 12.41 19.05 8.81
N HIS A 46 12.04 18.72 10.04
CA HIS A 46 12.90 17.96 10.94
C HIS A 46 13.20 16.57 10.37
N ILE A 47 12.18 15.86 9.89
CA ILE A 47 12.32 14.57 9.21
C ILE A 47 13.20 14.70 7.96
N ALA A 48 13.00 15.74 7.16
CA ALA A 48 13.85 16.01 6.00
C ALA A 48 15.33 16.19 6.36
N ASN A 49 15.61 16.93 7.45
CA ASN A 49 16.97 17.12 7.95
C ASN A 49 17.59 15.79 8.41
N LEU A 50 16.83 14.95 9.13
CA LEU A 50 17.28 13.62 9.54
C LEU A 50 17.58 12.71 8.33
N ALA A 51 16.76 12.80 7.28
CA ALA A 51 16.93 12.00 6.06
C ALA A 51 18.04 12.55 5.13
N GLY A 52 18.38 13.84 5.25
CA GLY A 52 19.28 14.56 4.36
C GLY A 52 18.61 15.08 3.07
N ASN A 53 17.28 15.26 3.08
CA ASN A 53 16.51 15.73 1.94
C ASN A 53 16.51 17.26 1.84
N LYS A 54 16.95 17.80 0.70
CA LYS A 54 16.99 19.25 0.45
C LYS A 54 15.77 19.78 -0.31
N LYS A 55 15.21 18.95 -1.19
CA LYS A 55 14.02 19.27 -1.99
C LYS A 55 12.89 18.40 -1.51
N LEU A 56 11.78 19.03 -1.15
CA LEU A 56 10.59 18.35 -0.67
C LEU A 56 9.57 18.25 -1.80
N VAL A 57 8.75 17.21 -1.74
CA VAL A 57 7.64 16.99 -2.66
C VAL A 57 6.39 16.66 -1.84
N LEU A 58 5.23 17.12 -2.30
CA LEU A 58 3.95 16.61 -1.81
C LEU A 58 3.64 15.28 -2.52
N PRO A 59 3.10 14.28 -1.81
CA PRO A 59 2.83 12.99 -2.40
C PRO A 59 1.55 12.99 -3.24
N VAL A 60 1.46 12.11 -4.24
CA VAL A 60 0.17 11.71 -4.82
C VAL A 60 -0.55 10.82 -3.79
N PRO A 61 -1.78 11.16 -3.36
CA PRO A 61 -2.56 10.30 -2.49
C PRO A 61 -3.13 9.11 -3.26
N ALA A 62 -3.01 7.91 -2.70
CA ALA A 62 -3.70 6.71 -3.14
C ALA A 62 -4.87 6.44 -2.19
N PHE A 63 -6.09 6.65 -2.68
CA PHE A 63 -7.31 6.52 -1.89
C PHE A 63 -7.85 5.11 -2.02
N ASN A 64 -7.99 4.39 -0.91
CA ASN A 64 -8.64 3.08 -0.91
C ASN A 64 -10.15 3.25 -1.02
N VAL A 65 -10.76 2.79 -2.12
CA VAL A 65 -12.17 3.11 -2.43
C VAL A 65 -13.08 1.89 -2.59
N ILE A 66 -12.52 0.70 -2.84
CA ILE A 66 -13.23 -0.58 -2.79
C ILE A 66 -12.40 -1.60 -2.02
N ASN A 67 -13.02 -2.25 -1.05
CA ASN A 67 -12.41 -3.27 -0.20
C ASN A 67 -12.85 -4.67 -0.62
N GLY A 68 -11.91 -5.60 -0.55
CA GLY A 68 -12.11 -7.05 -0.64
C GLY A 68 -11.23 -7.75 0.39
N GLY A 69 -10.74 -8.94 0.06
CA GLY A 69 -9.84 -9.74 0.90
C GLY A 69 -10.38 -9.89 2.33
N SER A 70 -9.48 -9.79 3.29
CA SER A 70 -9.78 -9.86 4.73
C SER A 70 -10.44 -8.58 5.28
N HIS A 71 -10.51 -7.50 4.50
CA HIS A 71 -11.14 -6.22 4.88
C HIS A 71 -12.65 -6.15 4.56
N ALA A 72 -13.21 -7.17 3.90
CA ALA A 72 -14.63 -7.19 3.52
C ALA A 72 -15.24 -8.60 3.46
N GLY A 73 -16.49 -8.73 3.91
CA GLY A 73 -17.28 -9.96 3.82
C GLY A 73 -17.86 -10.26 2.43
N ASN A 74 -17.41 -9.57 1.37
CA ASN A 74 -17.78 -9.90 -0.01
C ASN A 74 -16.93 -11.07 -0.55
N LYS A 75 -17.14 -11.51 -1.79
CA LYS A 75 -16.35 -12.61 -2.40
C LYS A 75 -15.00 -12.17 -2.98
N LEU A 76 -14.77 -10.86 -3.10
CA LEU A 76 -13.60 -10.29 -3.76
C LEU A 76 -12.31 -10.72 -3.04
N ALA A 77 -11.41 -11.46 -3.70
CA ALA A 77 -10.18 -11.93 -3.06
C ALA A 77 -9.14 -10.83 -2.81
N MET A 78 -8.99 -9.90 -3.75
CA MET A 78 -8.02 -8.81 -3.65
C MET A 78 -8.46 -7.76 -2.62
N GLN A 79 -7.53 -7.24 -1.82
CA GLN A 79 -7.85 -6.50 -0.61
C GLN A 79 -8.28 -5.05 -0.85
N GLU A 80 -7.57 -4.30 -1.70
CA GLU A 80 -7.81 -2.87 -1.91
C GLU A 80 -7.77 -2.52 -3.40
N PHE A 81 -8.74 -1.71 -3.83
CA PHE A 81 -8.69 -1.04 -5.12
C PHE A 81 -8.66 0.46 -4.87
N MET A 82 -7.56 1.07 -5.29
CA MET A 82 -7.24 2.46 -5.02
C MET A 82 -7.38 3.33 -6.27
N ILE A 83 -7.66 4.61 -6.06
CA ILE A 83 -7.55 5.65 -7.09
C ILE A 83 -6.40 6.61 -6.77
N LEU A 84 -5.66 7.03 -7.80
CA LEU A 84 -4.52 7.93 -7.70
C LEU A 84 -4.70 9.09 -8.69
N PRO A 85 -4.92 10.33 -8.22
CA PRO A 85 -5.09 11.52 -9.07
C PRO A 85 -3.75 12.07 -9.56
N THR A 86 -3.01 11.29 -10.35
CA THR A 86 -1.66 11.64 -10.86
C THR A 86 -1.64 12.83 -11.83
N GLY A 87 -2.78 13.17 -12.43
CA GLY A 87 -2.94 14.32 -13.32
C GLY A 87 -3.27 15.64 -12.62
N ALA A 88 -3.31 15.68 -11.28
CA ALA A 88 -3.52 16.90 -10.51
C ALA A 88 -2.27 17.79 -10.50
N SER A 89 -2.46 19.11 -10.49
CA SER A 89 -1.38 20.12 -10.43
C SER A 89 -0.92 20.44 -9.00
N SER A 90 -1.66 20.00 -7.99
CA SER A 90 -1.36 20.23 -6.57
C SER A 90 -1.99 19.15 -5.69
N PHE A 91 -1.51 19.02 -4.45
CA PHE A 91 -2.12 18.10 -3.48
C PHE A 91 -3.59 18.45 -3.20
N SER A 92 -3.94 19.74 -3.12
CA SER A 92 -5.32 20.17 -2.91
C SER A 92 -6.24 19.77 -4.08
N GLU A 93 -5.76 19.86 -5.32
CA GLU A 93 -6.50 19.38 -6.49
C GLU A 93 -6.60 17.84 -6.49
N ALA A 94 -5.54 17.14 -6.11
CA ALA A 94 -5.55 15.68 -5.95
C ALA A 94 -6.62 15.24 -4.94
N MET A 95 -6.68 15.88 -3.77
CA MET A 95 -7.73 15.62 -2.77
C MET A 95 -9.12 15.86 -3.32
N LYS A 96 -9.34 16.97 -4.04
CA LYS A 96 -10.62 17.25 -4.68
C LYS A 96 -11.02 16.16 -5.68
N MET A 97 -10.10 15.76 -6.56
CA MET A 97 -10.34 14.69 -7.54
C MET A 97 -10.70 13.38 -6.84
N GLY A 98 -9.94 12.97 -5.82
CA GLY A 98 -10.21 11.75 -5.04
C GLY A 98 -11.60 11.76 -4.41
N VAL A 99 -11.94 12.83 -3.69
CA VAL A 99 -13.25 12.99 -3.02
C VAL A 99 -14.41 12.96 -4.01
N GLU A 100 -14.29 13.65 -5.15
CA GLU A 100 -15.33 13.66 -6.16
C GLU A 100 -15.52 12.27 -6.80
N VAL A 101 -14.43 11.56 -7.13
CA VAL A 101 -14.52 10.18 -7.65
C VAL A 101 -15.14 9.25 -6.60
N TYR A 102 -14.75 9.34 -5.33
CA TYR A 102 -15.31 8.54 -4.25
C TYR A 102 -16.83 8.72 -4.11
N HIS A 103 -17.34 9.95 -4.17
CA HIS A 103 -18.79 10.21 -4.10
C HIS A 103 -19.55 9.76 -5.37
N HIS A 104 -18.93 9.86 -6.55
CA HIS A 104 -19.49 9.27 -7.77
C HIS A 104 -19.54 7.74 -7.68
N LEU A 105 -18.48 7.12 -7.16
CA LEU A 105 -18.42 5.68 -6.91
C LEU A 105 -19.51 5.24 -5.94
N LYS A 106 -19.71 5.95 -4.82
CA LYS A 106 -20.82 5.71 -3.88
C LYS A 106 -22.17 5.64 -4.59
N SER A 107 -22.41 6.58 -5.51
CA SER A 107 -23.65 6.66 -6.28
C SER A 107 -23.79 5.54 -7.30
N VAL A 108 -22.69 5.13 -7.96
CA VAL A 108 -22.65 3.97 -8.86
C VAL A 108 -22.95 2.68 -8.09
N ILE A 109 -22.30 2.48 -6.94
CA ILE A 109 -22.51 1.33 -6.07
C ILE A 109 -23.95 1.29 -5.55
N LYS A 110 -24.46 2.42 -5.03
CA LYS A 110 -25.85 2.51 -4.54
C LYS A 110 -26.86 2.11 -5.61
N LYS A 111 -26.65 2.55 -6.85
CA LYS A 111 -27.55 2.25 -7.96
C LYS A 111 -27.53 0.77 -8.34
N LYS A 112 -26.36 0.12 -8.26
CA LYS A 112 -26.18 -1.27 -8.72
C LYS A 112 -26.46 -2.31 -7.63
N TYR A 113 -26.02 -2.06 -6.40
CA TYR A 113 -26.05 -3.02 -5.29
C TYR A 113 -26.96 -2.59 -4.12
N GLY A 114 -27.56 -1.39 -4.20
CA GLY A 114 -28.44 -0.87 -3.14
C GLY A 114 -27.73 -0.04 -2.08
N GLN A 115 -28.52 0.49 -1.14
CA GLN A 115 -28.04 1.43 -0.11
C GLN A 115 -27.02 0.79 0.83
N ASP A 116 -27.20 -0.46 1.22
CA ASP A 116 -26.36 -1.14 2.21
C ASP A 116 -24.94 -1.38 1.71
N ALA A 117 -24.77 -1.51 0.39
CA ALA A 117 -23.46 -1.63 -0.26
C ALA A 117 -22.63 -0.34 -0.19
N THR A 118 -23.19 0.77 0.31
CA THR A 118 -22.47 2.04 0.51
C THR A 118 -21.94 2.23 1.93
N ASN A 119 -22.07 1.22 2.79
CA ASN A 119 -21.33 1.15 4.03
C ASN A 119 -19.84 1.01 3.73
N VAL A 120 -19.02 1.43 4.69
CA VAL A 120 -17.56 1.48 4.56
C VAL A 120 -16.90 0.48 5.49
N GLY A 121 -15.76 -0.08 5.05
CA GLY A 121 -14.90 -0.90 5.91
C GLY A 121 -13.93 -0.04 6.75
N ASP A 122 -12.95 -0.71 7.36
CA ASP A 122 -12.01 -0.10 8.32
C ASP A 122 -11.28 1.13 7.76
N GLU A 123 -10.98 1.12 6.46
CA GLU A 123 -10.22 2.18 5.78
C GLU A 123 -11.09 3.18 5.00
N GLY A 124 -12.41 3.12 5.16
CA GLY A 124 -13.34 4.04 4.50
C GLY A 124 -13.76 3.64 3.08
N GLY A 125 -13.12 2.64 2.46
CA GLY A 125 -13.52 2.07 1.18
C GLY A 125 -14.86 1.33 1.26
N PHE A 126 -15.58 1.24 0.13
CA PHE A 126 -16.86 0.51 0.05
C PHE A 126 -16.65 -1.00 -0.05
N ALA A 127 -17.58 -1.79 0.46
CA ALA A 127 -17.55 -3.26 0.37
C ALA A 127 -18.77 -3.84 -0.37
N PRO A 128 -19.03 -3.47 -1.65
CA PRO A 128 -20.11 -4.05 -2.42
C PRO A 128 -19.90 -5.56 -2.62
N ASN A 129 -20.99 -6.29 -2.83
CA ASN A 129 -20.97 -7.74 -3.09
C ASN A 129 -20.52 -8.07 -4.52
N ILE A 130 -19.30 -7.65 -4.85
CA ILE A 130 -18.62 -7.92 -6.12
C ILE A 130 -18.30 -9.41 -6.20
N GLN A 131 -18.57 -10.01 -7.37
CA GLN A 131 -18.29 -11.44 -7.59
C GLN A 131 -16.93 -11.69 -8.26
N GLN A 132 -16.38 -10.72 -9.00
CA GLN A 132 -15.11 -10.87 -9.72
C GLN A 132 -14.26 -9.60 -9.63
N ASN A 133 -12.94 -9.73 -9.54
CA ASN A 133 -12.01 -8.59 -9.44
C ASN A 133 -12.20 -7.56 -10.57
N LYS A 134 -12.49 -8.03 -11.79
CA LYS A 134 -12.74 -7.18 -12.97
C LYS A 134 -13.94 -6.25 -12.79
N GLU A 135 -14.96 -6.69 -12.07
CA GLU A 135 -16.14 -5.87 -11.80
C GLU A 135 -15.81 -4.68 -10.88
N GLY A 136 -14.88 -4.83 -9.93
CA GLY A 136 -14.35 -3.73 -9.13
C GLY A 136 -13.66 -2.67 -9.99
N LEU A 137 -12.81 -3.10 -10.93
CA LEU A 137 -12.11 -2.22 -11.87
C LEU A 137 -13.09 -1.47 -12.80
N GLU A 138 -14.15 -2.13 -13.28
CA GLU A 138 -15.19 -1.47 -14.08
C GLU A 138 -15.99 -0.42 -13.30
N LEU A 139 -16.27 -0.67 -12.01
CA LEU A 139 -16.91 0.33 -11.14
C LEU A 139 -16.02 1.58 -10.99
N LEU A 140 -14.71 1.40 -10.79
CA LEU A 140 -13.76 2.51 -10.71
C LEU A 140 -13.67 3.28 -12.01
N LYS A 141 -13.52 2.59 -13.14
CA LYS A 141 -13.50 3.20 -14.47
C LYS A 141 -14.74 4.05 -14.71
N THR A 142 -15.92 3.52 -14.40
CA THR A 142 -17.20 4.22 -14.51
C THR A 142 -17.25 5.45 -13.59
N ALA A 143 -16.77 5.34 -12.34
CA ALA A 143 -16.76 6.44 -11.39
C ALA A 143 -15.81 7.57 -11.81
N ILE A 144 -14.61 7.23 -12.28
CA ILE A 144 -13.62 8.17 -12.82
C ILE A 144 -14.18 8.93 -14.03
N GLU A 145 -14.82 8.20 -14.96
CA GLU A 145 -15.45 8.79 -16.14
C GLU A 145 -16.57 9.77 -15.76
N LYS A 146 -17.47 9.36 -14.84
CA LYS A 146 -18.57 10.21 -14.38
C LYS A 146 -18.10 11.47 -13.65
N ALA A 147 -16.99 11.38 -12.92
CA ALA A 147 -16.38 12.52 -12.26
C ALA A 147 -15.63 13.45 -13.24
N GLY A 148 -15.46 13.04 -14.52
CA GLY A 148 -14.77 13.84 -15.54
C GLY A 148 -13.25 13.81 -15.44
N TYR A 149 -12.67 12.77 -14.81
CA TYR A 149 -11.24 12.67 -14.54
C TYR A 149 -10.52 11.55 -15.30
N THR A 150 -11.11 11.03 -16.38
CA THR A 150 -10.46 10.07 -17.28
C THR A 150 -9.11 10.61 -17.76
N GLY A 151 -8.06 9.80 -17.61
CA GLY A 151 -6.68 10.19 -17.95
C GLY A 151 -5.97 11.08 -16.92
N LYS A 152 -6.66 11.52 -15.86
CA LYS A 152 -6.07 12.26 -14.73
C LYS A 152 -6.07 11.47 -13.43
N VAL A 153 -6.99 10.52 -13.29
CA VAL A 153 -7.04 9.56 -12.18
C VAL A 153 -6.75 8.17 -12.74
N VAL A 154 -5.79 7.49 -12.14
CA VAL A 154 -5.35 6.12 -12.46
C VAL A 154 -5.65 5.18 -11.29
N ILE A 155 -5.46 3.89 -11.46
CA ILE A 155 -5.80 2.86 -10.48
C ILE A 155 -4.53 2.26 -9.86
N GLY A 156 -4.60 1.97 -8.57
CA GLY A 156 -3.66 1.12 -7.85
C GLY A 156 -4.39 -0.03 -7.18
N MET A 157 -3.69 -1.11 -6.86
CA MET A 157 -4.28 -2.27 -6.19
C MET A 157 -3.36 -2.73 -5.07
N ASP A 158 -3.95 -3.13 -3.94
CA ASP A 158 -3.30 -4.02 -2.98
C ASP A 158 -4.01 -5.37 -3.05
N VAL A 159 -3.25 -6.37 -3.45
CA VAL A 159 -3.76 -7.72 -3.60
C VAL A 159 -3.78 -8.44 -2.27
N ALA A 160 -2.79 -8.23 -1.40
CA ALA A 160 -2.53 -9.01 -0.19
C ALA A 160 -2.55 -10.53 -0.44
N ALA A 161 -1.79 -11.01 -1.44
CA ALA A 161 -1.89 -12.38 -1.93
C ALA A 161 -1.54 -13.46 -0.90
N SER A 162 -0.78 -13.13 0.14
CA SER A 162 -0.49 -14.02 1.27
C SER A 162 -1.78 -14.53 1.95
N GLU A 163 -2.85 -13.73 1.97
CA GLU A 163 -4.12 -14.08 2.63
C GLU A 163 -4.86 -15.23 1.96
N PHE A 164 -4.56 -15.49 0.68
CA PHE A 164 -5.21 -16.54 -0.12
C PHE A 164 -4.21 -17.47 -0.79
N TYR A 165 -3.00 -17.54 -0.25
CA TYR A 165 -1.97 -18.49 -0.66
C TYR A 165 -2.08 -19.80 0.14
N GLY A 166 -2.23 -20.91 -0.58
CA GLY A 166 -2.42 -22.24 -0.03
C GLY A 166 -1.12 -23.00 0.25
N THR A 167 -1.20 -24.00 1.13
CA THR A 167 -0.09 -24.91 1.43
C THR A 167 0.36 -25.75 0.23
N ASP A 168 -0.49 -25.87 -0.79
CA ASP A 168 -0.21 -26.49 -2.09
C ASP A 168 0.54 -25.56 -3.07
N LYS A 169 0.95 -24.37 -2.60
CA LYS A 169 1.63 -23.33 -3.39
C LYS A 169 0.80 -22.79 -4.55
N THR A 170 -0.51 -22.67 -4.32
CA THR A 170 -1.46 -22.05 -5.25
C THR A 170 -2.16 -20.88 -4.60
N TYR A 171 -2.77 -20.01 -5.41
CA TYR A 171 -3.53 -18.85 -4.96
C TYR A 171 -5.02 -19.10 -5.21
N ASP A 172 -5.84 -18.98 -4.17
CA ASP A 172 -7.27 -19.28 -4.22
C ASP A 172 -8.11 -18.01 -4.30
N LEU A 173 -8.60 -17.67 -5.49
CA LEU A 173 -9.38 -16.45 -5.69
C LEU A 173 -10.81 -16.52 -5.10
N ASN A 174 -11.21 -17.65 -4.53
CA ASN A 174 -12.50 -17.87 -3.88
C ASN A 174 -12.34 -18.34 -2.42
N PHE A 175 -11.20 -18.03 -1.78
CA PHE A 175 -10.83 -18.51 -0.44
C PHE A 175 -11.85 -18.22 0.68
N LYS A 176 -12.75 -17.25 0.48
CA LYS A 176 -13.80 -16.85 1.43
C LYS A 176 -15.08 -17.67 1.34
N GLU A 177 -15.25 -18.51 0.32
CA GLU A 177 -16.47 -19.28 0.13
C GLU A 177 -16.51 -20.51 1.06
N GLU A 178 -17.60 -20.67 1.82
CA GLU A 178 -17.75 -21.80 2.75
C GLU A 178 -17.70 -23.17 2.04
N ASN A 179 -18.24 -23.25 0.81
CA ASN A 179 -18.28 -24.47 0.00
C ASN A 179 -17.29 -24.41 -1.17
N ASN A 180 -16.09 -23.87 -0.93
CA ASN A 180 -15.04 -23.78 -1.93
C ASN A 180 -14.56 -25.18 -2.38
N ASP A 181 -14.75 -25.49 -3.67
CA ASP A 181 -14.35 -26.75 -4.30
C ASP A 181 -12.90 -26.73 -4.83
N GLY A 182 -12.20 -25.60 -4.68
CA GLY A 182 -10.83 -25.39 -5.14
C GLY A 182 -10.70 -25.14 -6.64
N SER A 183 -11.82 -24.96 -7.37
CA SER A 183 -11.80 -24.72 -8.83
C SER A 183 -11.20 -23.36 -9.22
N GLU A 184 -11.18 -22.39 -8.31
CA GLU A 184 -10.58 -21.06 -8.52
C GLU A 184 -9.13 -20.95 -8.00
N LYS A 185 -8.50 -22.09 -7.68
CA LYS A 185 -7.07 -22.14 -7.39
C LYS A 185 -6.26 -22.00 -8.67
N ILE A 186 -5.30 -21.08 -8.65
CA ILE A 186 -4.41 -20.80 -9.77
C ILE A 186 -2.95 -20.76 -9.33
N SER A 187 -2.02 -21.07 -10.25
CA SER A 187 -0.58 -20.96 -9.99
C SER A 187 -0.13 -19.50 -9.95
N GLY A 188 1.07 -19.23 -9.41
CA GLY A 188 1.67 -17.90 -9.46
C GLY A 188 1.86 -17.38 -10.90
N ASP A 189 2.19 -18.25 -11.86
CA ASP A 189 2.28 -17.86 -13.28
C ASP A 189 0.91 -17.47 -13.87
N GLN A 190 -0.17 -18.19 -13.52
CA GLN A 190 -1.53 -17.82 -13.93
C GLN A 190 -1.99 -16.51 -13.28
N LEU A 191 -1.65 -16.29 -12.01
CA LEU A 191 -1.97 -15.07 -11.28
C LEU A 191 -1.23 -13.85 -11.86
N LYS A 192 0.05 -14.01 -12.21
CA LYS A 192 0.83 -13.01 -12.96
C LYS A 192 0.16 -12.63 -14.27
N ASP A 193 -0.28 -13.62 -15.05
CA ASP A 193 -0.95 -13.37 -16.34
C ASP A 193 -2.32 -12.70 -16.16
N LEU A 194 -3.03 -13.00 -15.07
CA LEU A 194 -4.24 -12.27 -14.68
C LEU A 194 -3.93 -10.78 -14.44
N TYR A 195 -2.89 -10.45 -13.66
CA TYR A 195 -2.50 -9.04 -13.45
C TYR A 195 -2.12 -8.34 -14.75
N LYS A 196 -1.38 -9.01 -15.63
CA LYS A 196 -1.04 -8.46 -16.95
C LYS A 196 -2.27 -8.16 -17.78
N SER A 197 -3.30 -9.01 -17.71
CA SER A 197 -4.58 -8.73 -18.36
C SER A 197 -5.21 -7.44 -17.80
N PHE A 198 -5.22 -7.26 -16.47
CA PHE A 198 -5.77 -6.05 -15.84
C PHE A 198 -5.00 -4.80 -16.27
N VAL A 199 -3.67 -4.85 -16.25
CA VAL A 199 -2.80 -3.73 -16.67
C VAL A 199 -3.02 -3.36 -18.14
N SER A 200 -3.36 -4.33 -19.00
CA SER A 200 -3.65 -4.06 -20.41
C SER A 200 -5.02 -3.43 -20.65
N GLU A 201 -5.99 -3.72 -19.78
CA GLU A 201 -7.39 -3.30 -19.94
C GLU A 201 -7.77 -2.05 -19.13
N TYR A 202 -7.03 -1.76 -18.06
CA TYR A 202 -7.31 -0.69 -17.09
C TYR A 202 -6.08 0.19 -16.87
N PRO A 203 -6.26 1.48 -16.49
CA PRO A 203 -5.16 2.39 -16.21
C PRO A 203 -4.51 2.08 -14.85
N ILE A 204 -4.03 0.85 -14.64
CA ILE A 204 -3.35 0.42 -13.43
C ILE A 204 -1.88 0.81 -13.52
N VAL A 205 -1.39 1.51 -12.49
CA VAL A 205 0.00 1.98 -12.43
C VAL A 205 0.76 1.41 -11.24
N SER A 206 0.08 0.77 -10.30
CA SER A 206 0.67 0.21 -9.08
C SER A 206 -0.06 -1.06 -8.64
N ILE A 207 0.69 -2.11 -8.32
CA ILE A 207 0.21 -3.35 -7.72
C ILE A 207 1.07 -3.65 -6.51
N GLU A 208 0.44 -3.74 -5.35
CA GLU A 208 1.01 -4.12 -4.07
C GLU A 208 0.68 -5.56 -3.74
N ASP A 209 1.66 -6.22 -3.14
CA ASP A 209 1.64 -7.62 -2.71
C ASP A 209 0.98 -8.62 -3.69
N PRO A 210 1.41 -8.65 -4.97
CA PRO A 210 0.84 -9.54 -5.99
C PRO A 210 1.01 -11.03 -5.70
N PHE A 211 1.94 -11.41 -4.81
CA PHE A 211 2.25 -12.79 -4.45
C PHE A 211 2.50 -12.91 -2.96
N ASP A 212 2.50 -14.14 -2.47
CA ASP A 212 2.80 -14.47 -1.08
C ASP A 212 4.13 -13.85 -0.63
N GLN A 213 4.21 -13.46 0.64
CA GLN A 213 5.36 -12.81 1.25
C GLN A 213 6.70 -13.53 1.02
N ASP A 214 6.70 -14.84 0.78
CA ASP A 214 7.89 -15.64 0.54
C ASP A 214 7.97 -16.24 -0.88
N ASP A 215 7.09 -15.84 -1.79
CA ASP A 215 7.13 -16.21 -3.22
C ASP A 215 8.04 -15.26 -4.05
N TRP A 216 9.30 -15.18 -3.63
CA TRP A 216 10.34 -14.33 -4.24
C TRP A 216 10.49 -14.57 -5.75
N GLU A 217 10.24 -15.81 -6.22
CA GLU A 217 10.33 -16.18 -7.62
C GLU A 217 9.30 -15.44 -8.49
N HIS A 218 8.02 -15.49 -8.12
CA HIS A 218 6.97 -14.85 -8.93
C HIS A 218 7.02 -13.32 -8.86
N TYR A 219 7.43 -12.76 -7.73
CA TYR A 219 7.79 -11.34 -7.65
C TYR A 219 8.87 -10.95 -8.67
N GLY A 220 9.96 -11.71 -8.73
CA GLY A 220 11.04 -11.49 -9.70
C GLY A 220 10.56 -11.61 -11.15
N LYS A 221 9.76 -12.64 -11.47
CA LYS A 221 9.15 -12.81 -12.80
C LYS A 221 8.28 -11.61 -13.17
N MET A 222 7.33 -11.23 -12.33
CA MET A 222 6.42 -10.10 -12.59
C MET A 222 7.18 -8.79 -12.75
N THR A 223 8.11 -8.48 -11.86
CA THR A 223 8.93 -7.27 -11.94
C THR A 223 9.76 -7.23 -13.22
N SER A 224 10.29 -8.38 -13.68
CA SER A 224 11.02 -8.45 -14.94
C SER A 224 10.15 -8.25 -16.19
N GLU A 225 8.89 -8.69 -16.15
CA GLU A 225 7.98 -8.66 -17.30
C GLU A 225 7.20 -7.33 -17.41
N CYS A 226 6.72 -6.75 -16.29
CA CYS A 226 5.88 -5.56 -16.30
C CYS A 226 6.36 -4.41 -15.39
N GLY A 227 7.46 -4.58 -14.65
CA GLY A 227 7.96 -3.59 -13.69
C GLY A 227 8.46 -2.27 -14.31
N VAL A 228 8.53 -2.16 -15.64
CA VAL A 228 8.77 -0.88 -16.34
C VAL A 228 7.48 -0.09 -16.53
N GLN A 229 6.35 -0.79 -16.73
CA GLN A 229 5.04 -0.18 -16.97
C GLN A 229 4.28 0.08 -15.66
N VAL A 230 4.47 -0.77 -14.67
CA VAL A 230 3.70 -0.79 -13.42
C VAL A 230 4.64 -0.85 -12.23
N GLN A 231 4.32 -0.06 -11.20
CA GLN A 231 4.98 -0.14 -9.91
C GLN A 231 4.58 -1.45 -9.21
N ILE A 232 5.56 -2.25 -8.81
CA ILE A 232 5.40 -3.44 -7.99
C ILE A 232 5.84 -3.08 -6.58
N VAL A 233 4.88 -2.95 -5.68
CA VAL A 233 5.09 -2.54 -4.29
C VAL A 233 5.22 -3.79 -3.43
N GLY A 234 6.28 -3.87 -2.63
CA GLY A 234 6.38 -4.87 -1.57
C GLY A 234 5.97 -4.28 -0.22
N ASP A 235 4.94 -4.87 0.40
CA ASP A 235 4.54 -4.64 1.77
C ASP A 235 4.91 -5.83 2.66
N ASP A 236 4.15 -6.93 2.68
CA ASP A 236 4.45 -8.14 3.46
C ASP A 236 5.76 -8.80 2.98
N LEU A 237 6.07 -8.67 1.69
CA LEU A 237 7.37 -9.09 1.14
C LEU A 237 8.54 -8.40 1.86
N LEU A 238 8.39 -7.13 2.27
CA LEU A 238 9.49 -6.30 2.77
C LEU A 238 9.38 -6.00 4.27
N VAL A 239 8.17 -5.92 4.81
CA VAL A 239 7.79 -5.52 6.17
C VAL A 239 8.58 -4.32 6.69
N THR A 240 8.86 -3.35 5.80
CA THR A 240 9.72 -2.18 6.08
C THR A 240 11.10 -2.55 6.65
N ASN A 241 11.57 -3.80 6.48
CA ASN A 241 12.79 -4.33 7.07
C ASN A 241 14.00 -4.12 6.13
N PRO A 242 15.05 -3.39 6.56
CA PRO A 242 16.22 -3.13 5.71
C PRO A 242 16.91 -4.37 5.13
N LYS A 243 16.93 -5.51 5.83
CA LYS A 243 17.51 -6.76 5.30
C LYS A 243 16.65 -7.39 4.21
N ARG A 244 15.31 -7.36 4.35
CA ARG A 244 14.41 -7.84 3.28
C ARG A 244 14.45 -6.91 2.07
N VAL A 245 14.51 -5.60 2.30
CA VAL A 245 14.73 -4.60 1.24
C VAL A 245 16.06 -4.84 0.50
N GLU A 246 17.16 -5.08 1.22
CA GLU A 246 18.46 -5.39 0.60
C GLU A 246 18.40 -6.66 -0.27
N LYS A 247 17.79 -7.73 0.24
CA LYS A 247 17.56 -8.96 -0.53
C LYS A 247 16.73 -8.68 -1.79
N ALA A 248 15.62 -7.97 -1.65
CA ALA A 248 14.71 -7.67 -2.75
C ALA A 248 15.34 -6.81 -3.84
N ILE A 249 16.21 -5.86 -3.47
CA ILE A 249 17.03 -5.09 -4.42
C ILE A 249 17.98 -6.01 -5.19
N LYS A 250 18.67 -6.91 -4.48
CA LYS A 250 19.63 -7.84 -5.10
C LYS A 250 18.95 -8.82 -6.06
N GLU A 251 17.79 -9.33 -5.67
CA GLU A 251 17.02 -10.32 -6.43
C GLU A 251 16.05 -9.69 -7.43
N LYS A 252 15.91 -8.36 -7.43
CA LYS A 252 15.03 -7.58 -8.32
C LYS A 252 13.57 -8.02 -8.24
N THR A 253 13.08 -8.27 -7.03
CA THR A 253 11.73 -8.81 -6.81
C THR A 253 10.62 -7.76 -6.85
N CYS A 254 10.92 -6.50 -6.56
CA CYS A 254 9.96 -5.40 -6.67
C CYS A 254 10.70 -4.10 -7.06
N ASN A 255 9.96 -3.01 -7.21
CA ASN A 255 10.52 -1.70 -7.58
C ASN A 255 9.95 -0.54 -6.72
N ALA A 256 9.19 -0.85 -5.68
CA ALA A 256 8.73 0.09 -4.67
C ALA A 256 8.61 -0.55 -3.29
N LEU A 257 8.85 0.27 -2.27
CA LEU A 257 8.65 -0.08 -0.86
C LEU A 257 7.33 0.49 -0.35
N LEU A 258 6.50 -0.33 0.29
CA LEU A 258 5.49 0.20 1.21
C LEU A 258 6.14 0.48 2.57
N LEU A 259 6.08 1.74 3.01
CA LEU A 259 6.67 2.21 4.25
C LEU A 259 5.60 2.27 5.34
N LYS A 260 5.56 1.25 6.22
CA LYS A 260 4.77 1.23 7.45
C LYS A 260 5.70 1.35 8.65
N VAL A 261 5.77 2.54 9.26
CA VAL A 261 6.71 2.84 10.34
C VAL A 261 6.62 1.89 11.53
N ASN A 262 5.43 1.34 11.80
CA ASN A 262 5.22 0.42 12.91
C ASN A 262 5.63 -1.04 12.61
N GLN A 263 5.74 -1.44 11.34
CA GLN A 263 6.32 -2.75 10.98
C GLN A 263 7.79 -2.81 11.40
N ILE A 264 8.55 -1.72 11.15
CA ILE A 264 9.96 -1.66 11.54
C ILE A 264 10.17 -1.14 12.97
N GLY A 265 9.28 -0.30 13.50
CA GLY A 265 9.22 0.08 14.91
C GLY A 265 10.07 1.28 15.34
N SER A 266 10.78 1.96 14.44
CA SER A 266 11.44 3.24 14.74
C SER A 266 11.55 4.16 13.54
N VAL A 267 11.62 5.48 13.80
CA VAL A 267 11.79 6.50 12.74
C VAL A 267 13.14 6.35 12.05
N THR A 268 14.19 6.02 12.79
CA THR A 268 15.55 5.87 12.23
C THR A 268 15.63 4.70 11.25
N GLU A 269 15.14 3.52 11.62
CA GLU A 269 15.13 2.36 10.73
C GLU A 269 14.19 2.58 9.53
N SER A 270 13.08 3.31 9.73
CA SER A 270 12.19 3.73 8.63
C SER A 270 12.93 4.60 7.60
N ILE A 271 13.69 5.61 8.07
CA ILE A 271 14.52 6.47 7.21
C ILE A 271 15.58 5.63 6.47
N GLU A 272 16.18 4.64 7.13
CA GLU A 272 17.19 3.76 6.52
C GLU A 272 16.61 2.93 5.37
N ALA A 273 15.45 2.28 5.59
CA ALA A 273 14.75 1.52 4.56
C ALA A 273 14.42 2.42 3.34
N VAL A 274 13.86 3.61 3.57
CA VAL A 274 13.57 4.58 2.51
C VAL A 274 14.81 5.00 1.75
N LYS A 275 15.91 5.31 2.46
CA LYS A 275 17.17 5.72 1.82
C LYS A 275 17.75 4.57 0.99
N MET A 276 17.61 3.33 1.43
CA MET A 276 18.05 2.16 0.68
C MET A 276 17.25 1.99 -0.62
N SER A 277 15.92 2.00 -0.54
CA SER A 277 15.02 1.90 -1.70
C SER A 277 15.29 3.02 -2.72
N LYS A 278 15.39 4.27 -2.26
CA LYS A 278 15.68 5.41 -3.14
C LYS A 278 17.04 5.31 -3.84
N ARG A 279 18.08 4.83 -3.16
CA ARG A 279 19.39 4.62 -3.79
C ARG A 279 19.35 3.52 -4.86
N ALA A 280 18.46 2.55 -4.72
CA ALA A 280 18.21 1.51 -5.72
C ALA A 280 17.29 1.98 -6.87
N GLY A 281 16.84 3.24 -6.87
CA GLY A 281 15.94 3.78 -7.88
C GLY A 281 14.48 3.39 -7.68
N TRP A 282 14.11 2.87 -6.50
CA TRP A 282 12.74 2.46 -6.22
C TRP A 282 11.83 3.61 -5.80
N GLY A 283 10.53 3.42 -6.06
CA GLY A 283 9.47 4.19 -5.44
C GLY A 283 9.36 3.88 -3.94
N VAL A 284 8.73 4.78 -3.18
CA VAL A 284 8.40 4.54 -1.77
C VAL A 284 7.00 5.08 -1.53
N MET A 285 6.07 4.25 -1.07
CA MET A 285 4.73 4.67 -0.64
C MET A 285 4.68 4.72 0.87
N THR A 286 4.46 5.90 1.45
CA THR A 286 4.15 5.99 2.88
C THR A 286 2.76 5.41 3.10
N SER A 287 2.60 4.56 4.10
CA SER A 287 1.33 3.87 4.36
C SER A 287 0.86 4.06 5.79
N HIS A 288 -0.46 4.21 5.92
CA HIS A 288 -1.20 3.98 7.17
C HIS A 288 -1.26 2.49 7.54
N ARG A 289 -2.02 2.19 8.59
CA ARG A 289 -2.52 0.86 8.96
C ARG A 289 -4.04 0.82 8.94
N SER A 290 -4.63 -0.38 8.85
CA SER A 290 -6.08 -0.56 8.99
C SER A 290 -6.60 -0.04 10.35
N GLY A 291 -5.87 -0.31 11.43
CA GLY A 291 -6.09 0.31 12.74
C GLY A 291 -5.27 1.60 12.92
N GLU A 292 -5.76 2.72 12.39
CA GLU A 292 -5.14 4.04 12.57
C GLU A 292 -5.57 4.77 13.86
N THR A 293 -4.87 5.87 14.14
CA THR A 293 -5.19 6.82 15.23
C THR A 293 -5.42 8.23 14.66
N GLU A 294 -5.73 9.20 15.53
CA GLU A 294 -5.78 10.61 15.16
C GLU A 294 -4.40 11.24 14.87
N ASP A 295 -3.30 10.50 15.08
CA ASP A 295 -1.94 11.00 14.87
C ASP A 295 -1.62 11.20 13.39
N THR A 296 -1.20 12.42 13.02
CA THR A 296 -0.91 12.79 11.63
C THR A 296 0.55 12.57 11.22
N PHE A 297 1.36 11.84 12.00
CA PHE A 297 2.81 11.73 11.79
C PHE A 297 3.20 11.31 10.36
N ILE A 298 2.47 10.37 9.76
CA ILE A 298 2.82 9.84 8.43
C ILE A 298 2.66 10.87 7.31
N ALA A 299 1.84 11.93 7.50
CA ALA A 299 1.75 13.03 6.55
C ALA A 299 3.04 13.84 6.50
N ASP A 300 3.56 14.26 7.67
CA ASP A 300 4.87 14.92 7.77
C ASP A 300 6.00 14.00 7.32
N LEU A 301 5.90 12.70 7.59
CA LEU A 301 6.86 11.69 7.16
C LEU A 301 6.94 11.59 5.65
N ALA A 302 5.81 11.47 4.94
CA ALA A 302 5.79 11.37 3.48
C ALA A 302 6.46 12.59 2.81
N VAL A 303 6.18 13.79 3.32
CA VAL A 303 6.78 15.04 2.83
C VAL A 303 8.26 15.12 3.19
N GLY A 304 8.62 14.89 4.45
CA GLY A 304 9.98 14.98 4.94
C GLY A 304 10.91 13.96 4.28
N LEU A 305 10.41 12.75 4.06
CA LEU A 305 11.10 11.72 3.30
C LEU A 305 11.01 11.91 1.79
N SER A 306 10.13 12.80 1.32
CA SER A 306 9.92 13.10 -0.10
C SER A 306 9.57 11.84 -0.90
N THR A 307 8.68 11.01 -0.35
CA THR A 307 8.32 9.69 -0.92
C THR A 307 7.57 9.82 -2.25
N GLY A 308 6.82 10.92 -2.44
CA GLY A 308 6.11 11.22 -3.68
C GLY A 308 4.76 10.50 -3.81
N GLN A 309 4.45 9.57 -2.90
CA GLN A 309 3.19 8.82 -2.87
C GLN A 309 2.85 8.42 -1.43
N ILE A 310 1.56 8.45 -1.09
CA ILE A 310 1.04 8.09 0.24
C ILE A 310 -0.30 7.37 0.09
N LYS A 311 -0.50 6.24 0.80
CA LYS A 311 -1.82 5.62 0.98
C LYS A 311 -2.24 5.75 2.44
N THR A 312 -3.41 6.32 2.68
CA THR A 312 -3.86 6.64 4.05
C THR A 312 -5.39 6.54 4.22
N GLY A 313 -6.01 5.60 3.51
CA GLY A 313 -7.47 5.40 3.51
C GLY A 313 -8.19 6.16 2.40
N ALA A 314 -9.52 6.08 2.44
CA ALA A 314 -10.45 6.71 1.48
C ALA A 314 -10.46 8.25 1.50
#